data_AF-A0AAE3NST0-F1
#
_entry.id   AF-A0AAE3NST0-F1
#
_cell.length_a   1.000
_cell.length_b   1.000
_cell.length_c   1.000
_cell.angle_alpha   90.00
_cell.angle_beta   90.00
_cell.angle_gamma   90.00
#
_symmetry.space_group_name_H-M   'P 1'
#
loop_
_entity.id
_entity.type
_entity.pdbx_description
1 polymer ?
#
loop_
_entity_poly.entity_id
_entity_poly.type
_entity_poly.pdbx_seq_one_letter_code
_entity_poly.pdbx_strand_id
1 'polypeptide(L)'
;MKRMMAVLCMGVALPAAAQESDGVVAMCLAQGESEEVCGCVSETLMDEMDDSYGEFEAFGAAYAMKVEDEGMGPVTAWGAALDEVGMGRVQANPMGDAYRSAVASCE
;
A
#
# COMPACT_ATOMS: atom_id res chain seq x y z
N MET A 1 -4.45 -50.33 -33.68
CA MET A 1 -4.90 -48.92 -33.70
C MET A 1 -5.87 -48.70 -32.56
N LYS A 2 -5.45 -48.03 -31.48
CA LYS A 2 -6.37 -47.44 -30.50
C LYS A 2 -5.64 -46.30 -29.80
N ARG A 3 -6.05 -45.08 -30.16
CA ARG A 3 -5.62 -43.81 -29.58
C ARG A 3 -6.39 -43.63 -28.26
N MET A 4 -5.69 -43.38 -27.17
CA MET A 4 -6.25 -42.77 -25.95
C MET A 4 -5.12 -41.89 -25.39
N MET A 5 -5.00 -40.67 -25.91
CA MET A 5 -5.67 -39.45 -25.44
C MET A 5 -5.04 -38.99 -24.12
N ALA A 6 -4.03 -38.14 -24.27
CA ALA A 6 -3.38 -37.41 -23.20
C ALA A 6 -4.44 -36.58 -22.46
N VAL A 7 -4.61 -36.85 -21.18
CA VAL A 7 -5.31 -35.96 -20.25
C VAL A 7 -4.36 -34.81 -19.99
N LEU A 8 -4.54 -33.73 -20.73
CA LEU A 8 -4.03 -32.42 -20.38
C LEU A 8 -4.72 -32.03 -19.06
N CYS A 9 -4.04 -32.24 -17.92
CA CYS A 9 -4.37 -31.49 -16.73
C CYS A 9 -4.01 -30.04 -17.01
N MET A 10 -4.97 -29.28 -17.57
CA MET A 10 -5.02 -27.84 -17.42
C MET A 10 -5.16 -27.59 -15.92
N GLY A 11 -4.01 -27.50 -15.25
CA GLY A 11 -3.90 -26.80 -13.98
C GLY A 11 -4.38 -25.40 -14.29
N VAL A 12 -5.60 -25.11 -13.85
CA VAL A 12 -6.14 -23.76 -13.81
C VAL A 12 -5.17 -23.01 -12.92
N ALA A 13 -4.27 -22.24 -13.52
CA ALA A 13 -3.60 -21.17 -12.83
C ALA A 13 -4.75 -20.27 -12.36
N LEU A 14 -5.15 -20.44 -11.10
CA LEU A 14 -5.92 -19.44 -10.41
C LEU A 14 -5.17 -18.13 -10.67
N PRO A 15 -5.84 -17.08 -11.18
CA PRO A 15 -5.23 -15.78 -11.12
C PRO A 15 -4.93 -15.60 -9.64
N ALA A 16 -3.64 -15.49 -9.31
CA ALA A 16 -3.26 -14.80 -8.09
C ALA A 16 -4.07 -13.52 -8.18
N ALA A 17 -5.13 -13.43 -7.36
CA ALA A 17 -5.74 -12.15 -7.09
C ALA A 17 -4.54 -11.25 -6.85
N ALA A 18 -4.42 -10.20 -7.68
CA ALA A 18 -3.55 -9.10 -7.33
C ALA A 18 -3.89 -8.83 -5.87
N GLN A 19 -2.99 -9.22 -4.96
CA GLN A 19 -3.04 -8.69 -3.62
C GLN A 19 -2.92 -7.21 -3.91
N GLU A 20 -4.04 -6.49 -3.84
CA GLU A 20 -3.98 -5.05 -3.75
C GLU A 20 -3.07 -4.84 -2.54
N SER A 21 -1.84 -4.45 -2.86
CA SER A 21 -0.82 -4.16 -1.87
C SER A 21 -1.43 -3.09 -1.01
N ASP A 22 -1.58 -3.37 0.29
CA ASP A 22 -2.01 -2.37 1.26
C ASP A 22 -1.16 -1.11 1.03
N GLY A 23 -1.82 -0.02 0.65
CA GLY A 23 -1.15 1.20 0.26
C GLY A 23 -0.37 1.84 1.41
N VAL A 24 -0.77 1.59 2.66
CA VAL A 24 -0.01 2.02 3.85
C VAL A 24 1.29 1.23 3.94
N VAL A 25 1.24 -0.09 3.72
CA VAL A 25 2.44 -0.93 3.68
C VAL A 25 3.37 -0.49 2.55
N ALA A 26 2.83 -0.25 1.35
CA ALA A 26 3.62 0.22 0.20
C ALA A 26 4.32 1.55 0.50
N MET A 27 3.60 2.53 1.05
CA MET A 27 4.17 3.82 1.44
C MET A 27 5.27 3.68 2.50
N CYS A 28 5.07 2.77 3.47
CA CYS A 28 6.03 2.53 4.53
C CYS A 28 7.33 1.91 4.01
N LEU A 29 7.23 0.92 3.13
CA LEU A 29 8.38 0.32 2.46
C LEU A 29 9.11 1.32 1.57
N ALA A 30 8.37 2.17 0.84
CA ALA A 30 8.95 3.24 0.01
C ALA A 30 9.73 4.28 0.84
N GLN A 31 9.46 4.40 2.15
CA GLN A 31 10.22 5.24 3.07
C GLN A 31 11.44 4.54 3.69
N GLY A 32 11.64 3.25 3.40
CA GLY A 32 12.82 2.48 3.78
C GLY A 32 12.68 1.65 5.05
N GLU A 33 11.45 1.54 5.59
CA GLU A 33 11.17 0.67 6.73
C GLU A 33 11.18 -0.81 6.35
N SER A 34 11.22 -1.68 7.35
CA SER A 34 11.18 -3.14 7.15
C SER A 34 9.75 -3.65 6.95
N GLU A 35 9.59 -4.80 6.28
CA GLU A 35 8.28 -5.46 6.11
C GLU A 35 7.57 -5.75 7.44
N GLU A 36 8.32 -6.10 8.49
CA GLU A 36 7.77 -6.34 9.84
C GLU A 36 7.18 -5.06 10.45
N VAL A 37 7.94 -3.95 10.39
CA VAL A 37 7.47 -2.64 10.86
C VAL A 37 6.25 -2.20 10.06
N CYS A 38 6.29 -2.31 8.73
CA CYS A 38 5.18 -1.87 7.89
C CYS A 38 3.90 -2.70 8.08
N GLY A 39 4.02 -4.00 8.35
CA GLY A 39 2.88 -4.82 8.75
C GLY A 39 2.25 -4.34 10.06
N CYS A 40 3.08 -4.10 11.09
CA CYS A 40 2.62 -3.55 12.37
C CYS A 40 1.96 -2.16 12.22
N VAL A 41 2.50 -1.30 11.37
CA VAL A 41 1.95 0.04 11.10
C VAL A 41 0.58 -0.04 10.45
N SER A 42 0.41 -0.89 9.43
CA SER A 42 -0.88 -1.11 8.78
C SER A 42 -1.91 -1.64 9.78
N GLU A 43 -1.57 -2.67 10.57
CA GLU A 43 -2.46 -3.21 11.61
C GLU A 43 -2.87 -2.15 12.65
N THR A 44 -1.89 -1.37 13.15
CA THR A 44 -2.15 -0.29 14.12
C THR A 44 -3.08 0.77 13.54
N LEU A 45 -2.86 1.18 12.30
CA LEU A 45 -3.68 2.21 11.66
C LEU A 45 -5.07 1.69 11.29
N MET A 46 -5.23 0.41 10.95
CA MET A 46 -6.56 -0.19 10.76
C MET A 46 -7.40 -0.16 12.05
N ASP A 47 -6.75 -0.35 13.20
CA ASP A 47 -7.42 -0.30 14.50
C ASP A 47 -7.75 1.14 14.95
N GLU A 48 -6.88 2.10 14.62
CA GLU A 48 -7.02 3.51 15.04
C GLU A 48 -7.84 4.38 14.09
N MET A 49 -7.75 4.10 12.79
CA MET A 49 -8.42 4.85 11.73
C MET A 49 -9.64 4.06 11.28
N ASP A 50 -10.82 4.51 11.72
CA ASP A 50 -12.12 3.92 11.36
C ASP A 50 -12.41 4.11 9.85
N ASP A 51 -13.37 4.95 9.48
CA ASP A 51 -13.74 5.19 8.08
C ASP A 51 -12.61 5.82 7.22
N SER A 52 -11.54 6.31 7.85
CA SER A 52 -10.44 7.02 7.17
C SER A 52 -9.30 6.12 6.68
N TYR A 53 -9.27 4.83 7.06
CA TYR A 53 -8.18 3.94 6.65
C TYR A 53 -8.10 3.79 5.13
N GLY A 54 -9.24 3.56 4.46
CA GLY A 54 -9.26 3.38 3.00
C GLY A 54 -8.82 4.63 2.22
N GLU A 55 -9.09 5.83 2.73
CA GLU A 55 -8.56 7.07 2.14
C GLU A 55 -7.04 7.14 2.27
N PHE A 56 -6.51 6.68 3.40
CA PHE A 56 -5.08 6.68 3.67
C PHE A 56 -4.34 5.59 2.91
N GLU A 57 -4.97 4.42 2.73
CA GLU A 57 -4.48 3.35 1.87
C GLU A 57 -4.35 3.85 0.42
N ALA A 58 -5.39 4.48 -0.14
CA ALA A 58 -5.34 5.04 -1.48
C ALA A 58 -4.24 6.10 -1.62
N PHE A 59 -4.10 6.97 -0.62
CA PHE A 59 -3.01 7.94 -0.56
C PHE A 59 -1.63 7.27 -0.53
N GLY A 60 -1.46 6.24 0.30
CA GLY A 60 -0.19 5.53 0.45
C GLY A 60 0.23 4.80 -0.82
N ALA A 61 -0.70 4.16 -1.52
CA ALA A 61 -0.45 3.53 -2.82
C ALA A 61 -0.01 4.58 -3.87
N ALA A 62 -0.70 5.72 -3.94
CA ALA A 62 -0.31 6.80 -4.83
C ALA A 62 1.08 7.35 -4.49
N TYR A 63 1.37 7.55 -3.20
CA TYR A 63 2.68 8.00 -2.73
C TYR A 63 3.80 7.03 -3.13
N ALA A 64 3.61 5.74 -2.86
CA ALA A 64 4.60 4.71 -3.16
C ALA A 64 4.93 4.68 -4.66
N MET A 65 3.91 4.74 -5.52
CA MET A 65 4.09 4.87 -6.97
C MET A 65 4.93 6.10 -7.35
N LYS A 66 4.70 7.27 -6.72
CA LYS A 66 5.51 8.47 -7.00
C LYS A 66 6.98 8.29 -6.59
N VAL A 67 7.25 7.62 -5.47
CA VAL A 67 8.62 7.40 -4.99
C VAL A 67 9.32 6.33 -5.83
N GLU A 68 8.69 5.17 -5.99
CA GLU A 68 9.33 3.98 -6.56
C GLU A 68 9.35 4.02 -8.10
N ASP A 69 8.21 4.32 -8.73
CA ASP A 69 8.09 4.28 -10.19
C ASP A 69 8.52 5.60 -10.84
N GLU A 70 8.18 6.73 -10.21
CA GLU A 70 8.48 8.06 -10.76
C GLU A 70 9.78 8.67 -10.21
N GLY A 71 10.42 8.04 -9.22
CA GLY A 71 11.70 8.48 -8.64
C GLY A 71 11.61 9.83 -7.92
N MET A 72 10.43 10.22 -7.45
CA MET A 72 10.22 11.50 -6.77
C MET A 72 10.79 11.47 -5.35
N GLY A 73 11.33 12.62 -4.92
CA GLY A 73 11.69 12.80 -3.52
C GLY A 73 10.45 12.82 -2.60
N PRO A 74 10.56 12.41 -1.32
CA PRO A 74 9.43 12.24 -0.40
C PRO A 74 8.47 13.43 -0.31
N VAL A 75 9.00 14.66 -0.27
CA VAL A 75 8.17 15.87 -0.15
C VAL A 75 7.37 16.15 -1.43
N THR A 76 7.96 15.89 -2.59
CA THR A 76 7.30 16.06 -3.89
C THR A 76 6.27 14.95 -4.10
N ALA A 77 6.63 13.70 -3.80
CA ALA A 77 5.74 12.54 -3.85
C ALA A 77 4.50 12.75 -2.98
N TRP A 78 4.67 13.26 -1.75
CA TRP A 78 3.55 13.58 -0.85
C TRP A 78 2.58 14.59 -1.48
N GLY A 79 3.10 15.68 -2.03
CA GLY A 79 2.27 16.69 -2.69
C GLY A 79 1.51 16.13 -3.89
N ALA A 80 2.20 15.37 -4.74
CA ALA A 80 1.61 14.76 -5.94
C ALA A 80 0.55 13.70 -5.60
N ALA A 81 0.79 12.87 -4.58
CA ALA A 81 -0.17 11.88 -4.12
C ALA A 81 -1.44 12.53 -3.56
N LEU A 82 -1.31 13.60 -2.77
CA LEU A 82 -2.47 14.38 -2.29
C LEU A 82 -3.31 14.95 -3.44
N ASP A 83 -2.66 15.53 -4.45
CA ASP A 83 -3.34 16.06 -5.62
C ASP A 83 -4.04 14.94 -6.42
N GLU A 84 -3.45 13.76 -6.51
CA GLU A 84 -4.00 12.59 -7.21
C GLU A 84 -5.25 12.02 -6.54
N VAL A 85 -5.21 11.86 -5.20
CA VAL A 85 -6.36 11.35 -4.45
C VAL A 85 -7.38 12.43 -4.09
N GLY A 86 -7.12 13.69 -4.48
CA GLY A 86 -8.01 14.83 -4.22
C GLY A 86 -8.10 15.23 -2.75
N MET A 87 -7.08 14.90 -1.94
CA MET A 87 -7.06 15.17 -0.50
C MET A 87 -6.31 16.47 -0.20
N GLY A 88 -6.92 17.33 0.62
CA GLY A 88 -6.27 18.58 1.03
C GLY A 88 -5.14 18.36 2.03
N ARG A 89 -4.07 19.16 1.97
CA ARG A 89 -2.95 19.10 2.95
C ARG A 89 -3.40 19.17 4.41
N VAL A 90 -4.35 20.05 4.74
CA VAL A 90 -4.87 20.19 6.10
C VAL A 90 -5.66 18.95 6.54
N GLN A 91 -6.38 18.31 5.60
CA GLN A 91 -7.10 17.07 5.84
C GLN A 91 -6.14 15.89 6.06
N ALA A 92 -5.01 15.86 5.35
CA ALA A 92 -4.03 14.79 5.46
C ALA A 92 -3.12 14.87 6.71
N ASN A 93 -3.05 16.03 7.38
CA ASN A 93 -2.15 16.22 8.52
C ASN A 93 -2.40 15.21 9.65
N PRO A 94 -3.63 14.98 10.13
CA PRO A 94 -3.90 13.98 11.17
C PRO A 94 -3.50 12.56 10.75
N MET A 95 -3.70 12.19 9.49
CA MET A 95 -3.31 10.88 8.96
C MET A 95 -1.78 10.72 8.98
N GLY A 96 -1.05 11.76 8.57
CA GLY A 96 0.41 11.78 8.64
C GLY A 96 0.94 11.74 10.08
N ASP A 97 0.25 12.37 11.03
CA ASP A 97 0.59 12.30 12.46
C ASP A 97 0.36 10.89 13.01
N ALA A 98 -0.80 10.28 12.72
CA ALA A 98 -1.12 8.91 13.09
C ALA A 98 -0.07 7.93 12.53
N TYR A 99 0.27 8.05 11.26
CA TYR A 99 1.30 7.22 10.61
C TYR A 99 2.66 7.32 11.31
N ARG A 100 3.16 8.53 11.58
CA ARG A 100 4.43 8.70 12.28
C ARG A 100 4.40 8.13 13.70
N SER A 101 3.26 8.26 14.38
CA SER A 101 3.05 7.66 15.70
C SER A 101 3.09 6.13 15.64
N ALA A 102 2.41 5.53 14.66
CA ALA A 102 2.40 4.09 14.44
C ALA A 102 3.81 3.56 14.13
N VAL A 103 4.56 4.20 13.23
CA VAL A 103 5.95 3.82 12.92
C VAL A 103 6.79 3.82 14.20
N ALA A 104 6.76 4.91 14.97
CA ALA A 104 7.52 5.02 16.22
C ALA A 104 7.12 4.00 17.31
N SER A 105 5.93 3.40 17.21
CA SER A 105 5.46 2.36 18.13
C SER A 105 5.84 0.94 17.69
N CYS A 106 6.15 0.76 16.41
CA CYS A 106 6.48 -0.52 15.79
C CYS A 106 8.00 -0.76 15.64
N GLU A 107 8.83 0.28 15.83
CA GLU A 107 10.30 0.20 15.95
C GLU A 107 10.79 -0.24 17.35
#